data_AF-A0A661WKZ5-F1
#
_entry.id   AF-A0A661WKZ5-F1
#
_cell.length_a   1.000
_cell.length_b   1.000
_cell.length_c   1.000
_cell.angle_alpha   90.00
_cell.angle_beta   90.00
_cell.angle_gamma   90.00
#
_symmetry.space_group_name_H-M   'P 1'
#
loop_
_entity.id
_entity.type
_entity.pdbx_description
1 polymer ?
#
loop_
_entity_poly.entity_id
_entity_poly.type
_entity_poly.pdbx_seq_one_letter_code
_entity_poly.pdbx_strand_id
1 'polypeptide(L)'
;MELIGLTEKPVAQILFCLFIAFLTSYAVAPLAIFLAKKLNAIDMPGSAVHKRHALPTPLAGGLTLFIALPILIFFSSLWREVTLRPIFLGGVVIFSFGMADDIYGLSAPKKFLGQFLATAILIYFGTTIRFLETVHLPLKMPLLTVLNWGLTLFWVVGITNAFNLVDSMDGLLAGLTIIMASFFSFFAFVAGQTMLAQFTAMLAGASIALYIYNKSPARFFLGGVVIFSFGMA
;
A
#
# COMPACT_ATOMS: atom_id res chain seq x y z
N MET A 1 -34.29 -10.39 -14.12
CA MET A 1 -33.66 -11.63 -13.63
C MET A 1 -32.21 -11.78 -14.12
N GLU A 2 -31.84 -11.25 -15.30
CA GLU A 2 -30.43 -11.24 -15.79
C GLU A 2 -29.48 -10.24 -15.08
N LEU A 3 -29.99 -9.12 -14.55
CA LEU A 3 -29.17 -8.15 -13.83
C LEU A 3 -28.54 -8.71 -12.54
N ILE A 4 -29.21 -9.66 -11.88
CA ILE A 4 -28.74 -10.29 -10.63
C ILE A 4 -27.55 -11.23 -10.93
N GLY A 5 -27.62 -12.00 -12.03
CA GLY A 5 -26.56 -12.94 -12.41
C GLY A 5 -25.25 -12.27 -12.90
N LEU A 6 -25.33 -11.04 -13.42
CA LEU A 6 -24.15 -10.24 -13.78
C LEU A 6 -23.51 -9.55 -12.56
N THR A 7 -24.28 -9.24 -11.51
CA THR A 7 -23.75 -8.65 -10.27
C THR A 7 -23.12 -9.67 -9.32
N GLU A 8 -23.51 -10.94 -9.36
CA GLU A 8 -22.96 -11.97 -8.47
C GLU A 8 -21.52 -12.34 -8.79
N LYS A 9 -21.15 -12.41 -10.08
CA LYS A 9 -19.80 -12.83 -10.50
C LYS A 9 -18.71 -11.86 -10.02
N PRO A 10 -18.84 -10.52 -10.20
CA PRO A 10 -17.84 -9.58 -9.71
C PRO A 10 -17.74 -9.56 -8.19
N VAL A 11 -18.87 -9.63 -7.46
CA VAL A 11 -18.87 -9.64 -5.99
C VAL A 11 -18.17 -10.88 -5.46
N ALA A 12 -18.47 -12.07 -6.01
CA ALA A 12 -17.79 -13.31 -5.65
C ALA A 12 -16.28 -13.23 -5.92
N GLN A 13 -15.86 -12.65 -7.05
CA GLN A 13 -14.44 -12.45 -7.35
C GLN A 13 -13.75 -11.49 -6.39
N ILE A 14 -14.40 -10.39 -6.01
CA ILE A 14 -13.87 -9.41 -5.04
C ILE A 14 -13.67 -10.08 -3.67
N LEU A 15 -14.69 -10.79 -3.17
CA LEU A 15 -14.62 -11.51 -1.90
C LEU A 15 -13.56 -12.63 -1.95
N PHE A 16 -13.44 -13.33 -3.08
CA PHE A 16 -12.39 -14.31 -3.29
C PHE A 16 -11.00 -13.66 -3.25
N CYS A 17 -10.81 -12.51 -3.91
CA CYS A 17 -9.55 -11.76 -3.90
C CYS A 17 -9.15 -11.32 -2.48
N LEU A 18 -10.12 -10.83 -1.69
CA LEU A 18 -9.90 -10.50 -0.27
C LEU A 18 -9.46 -11.73 0.52
N PHE A 19 -10.22 -12.82 0.42
CA PHE A 19 -9.97 -14.03 1.19
C PHE A 19 -8.62 -14.67 0.83
N ILE A 20 -8.31 -14.80 -0.46
CA ILE A 20 -7.05 -15.40 -0.90
C ILE A 20 -5.86 -14.50 -0.58
N ALA A 21 -6.03 -13.17 -0.60
CA ALA A 21 -4.98 -12.24 -0.18
C ALA A 21 -4.69 -12.34 1.32
N PHE A 22 -5.73 -12.51 2.14
CA PHE A 22 -5.60 -12.82 3.56
C PHE A 22 -4.81 -14.11 3.78
N LEU A 23 -5.25 -15.23 3.17
CA LEU A 23 -4.60 -16.52 3.36
C LEU A 23 -3.15 -16.51 2.91
N THR A 24 -2.87 -15.95 1.73
CA THR A 24 -1.52 -15.88 1.17
C THR A 24 -0.61 -15.03 2.07
N SER A 25 -1.06 -13.84 2.47
CA SER A 25 -0.26 -12.96 3.34
C SER A 25 -0.04 -13.58 4.73
N TYR A 26 -1.06 -14.25 5.28
CA TYR A 26 -0.95 -14.94 6.56
C TYR A 26 0.05 -16.10 6.52
N ALA A 27 0.09 -16.86 5.41
CA ALA A 27 1.02 -17.95 5.19
C ALA A 27 2.45 -17.48 4.88
N VAL A 28 2.60 -16.33 4.23
CA VAL A 28 3.90 -15.72 3.89
C VAL A 28 4.55 -15.02 5.08
N ALA A 29 3.77 -14.50 6.03
CA ALA A 29 4.28 -13.76 7.19
C ALA A 29 5.41 -14.44 7.97
N PRO A 30 5.38 -15.77 8.28
CA PRO A 30 6.50 -16.45 8.93
C PRO A 30 7.81 -16.41 8.12
N LEU A 31 7.70 -16.54 6.78
CA LEU A 31 8.85 -16.40 5.89
C LEU A 31 9.39 -14.97 5.91
N ALA A 32 8.50 -13.98 5.88
CA ALA A 32 8.89 -12.58 5.97
C ALA A 32 9.60 -12.26 7.29
N ILE A 33 9.14 -12.81 8.42
CA ILE A 33 9.82 -12.70 9.72
C ILE A 33 11.23 -13.29 9.66
N PHE A 34 11.37 -14.48 9.07
CA PHE A 34 12.67 -15.13 8.92
C PHE A 34 13.63 -14.27 8.07
N LEU A 35 13.15 -13.75 6.94
CA LEU A 35 13.93 -12.88 6.07
C LEU A 35 14.31 -11.56 6.73
N ALA A 36 13.38 -10.91 7.45
CA ALA A 36 13.65 -9.68 8.18
C ALA A 36 14.79 -9.88 9.20
N LYS A 37 14.76 -10.98 9.96
CA LYS A 37 15.83 -11.34 10.89
C LYS A 37 17.16 -11.58 10.18
N LYS A 38 17.15 -12.30 9.04
CA LYS A 38 18.36 -12.57 8.26
C LYS A 38 18.98 -11.31 7.66
N LEU A 39 18.16 -10.32 7.32
CA LEU A 39 18.57 -9.04 6.76
C LEU A 39 18.90 -7.99 7.84
N ASN A 40 18.82 -8.35 9.12
CA ASN A 40 18.96 -7.44 10.26
C ASN A 40 17.95 -6.28 10.26
N ALA A 41 16.80 -6.44 9.59
CA ALA A 41 15.68 -5.51 9.66
C ALA A 41 14.88 -5.77 10.96
N ILE A 42 15.46 -5.36 12.09
CA ILE A 42 14.94 -5.59 13.44
C ILE A 42 14.84 -4.26 14.17
N ASP A 43 13.68 -4.00 14.78
CA ASP A 43 13.52 -2.90 15.70
C ASP A 43 13.95 -3.30 17.12
N MET A 44 14.83 -2.49 17.71
CA MET A 44 15.42 -2.74 19.02
C MET A 44 14.72 -1.89 20.10
N PRO A 45 14.36 -2.49 21.24
CA PRO A 45 13.70 -1.77 22.32
C PRO A 45 14.58 -0.64 22.84
N GLY A 46 14.00 0.53 23.08
CA GLY A 46 14.74 1.71 23.56
C GLY A 46 15.61 2.42 22.52
N SER A 47 15.55 2.06 21.22
CA SER A 47 16.31 2.78 20.18
C SER A 47 15.85 4.23 19.98
N ALA A 48 14.68 4.60 20.52
CA ALA A 48 14.15 5.96 20.57
C ALA A 48 13.18 6.12 21.75
N VAL A 49 12.95 7.36 22.20
CA VAL A 49 12.10 7.68 23.38
C VAL A 49 10.67 7.12 23.27
N HIS A 50 10.14 6.99 22.06
CA HIS A 50 8.80 6.47 21.79
C HIS A 50 8.74 4.93 21.71
N LYS A 51 9.88 4.22 21.64
CA LYS A 51 9.93 2.76 21.46
C LYS A 51 9.90 2.04 22.80
N ARG A 52 8.67 1.75 23.25
CA ARG A 52 8.38 1.14 24.56
C ARG A 52 8.16 -0.39 24.51
N HIS A 53 8.37 -1.02 23.36
CA HIS A 53 8.28 -2.48 23.25
C HIS A 53 9.39 -3.16 24.06
N ALA A 54 9.12 -4.36 24.56
CA ALA A 54 10.03 -5.06 25.49
C ALA A 54 11.03 -5.98 24.79
N LEU A 55 10.73 -6.43 23.56
CA LEU A 55 11.51 -7.43 22.83
C LEU A 55 11.96 -6.86 21.49
N PRO A 56 13.11 -7.32 20.94
CA PRO A 56 13.47 -7.05 19.55
C PRO A 56 12.41 -7.61 18.59
N THR A 57 11.86 -6.75 17.75
CA THR A 57 10.72 -7.08 16.88
C THR A 57 11.10 -6.91 15.42
N PRO A 58 10.95 -7.92 14.56
CA PRO A 58 11.32 -7.82 13.14
C PRO A 58 10.40 -6.84 12.38
N LEU A 59 10.96 -6.11 11.41
CA LEU A 59 10.23 -5.26 10.47
C LEU A 59 9.81 -6.09 9.24
N ALA A 60 8.74 -6.89 9.38
CA ALA A 60 8.38 -7.93 8.41
C ALA A 60 7.09 -7.67 7.61
N GLY A 61 6.30 -6.64 7.97
CA GLY A 61 5.04 -6.37 7.27
C GLY A 61 5.26 -6.05 5.80
N GLY A 62 6.30 -5.29 5.49
CA GLY A 62 6.61 -4.87 4.12
C GLY A 62 7.03 -6.02 3.22
N LEU A 63 7.89 -6.88 3.75
CA LEU A 63 8.29 -8.12 3.09
C LEU A 63 7.09 -9.04 2.85
N THR A 64 6.14 -9.08 3.79
CA THR A 64 4.92 -9.88 3.64
C THR A 64 4.13 -9.41 2.42
N LEU A 65 3.88 -8.10 2.29
CA LEU A 65 3.17 -7.53 1.13
C LEU A 65 3.95 -7.75 -0.17
N PHE A 66 5.26 -7.53 -0.15
CA PHE A 66 6.10 -7.62 -1.34
C PHE A 66 6.23 -9.05 -1.88
N ILE A 67 6.08 -10.06 -1.03
CA ILE A 67 6.06 -11.46 -1.47
C ILE A 67 4.63 -11.86 -1.87
N ALA A 68 3.62 -11.52 -1.07
CA ALA A 68 2.24 -11.98 -1.29
C ALA A 68 1.57 -11.27 -2.48
N LEU A 69 1.69 -9.95 -2.62
CA LEU A 69 0.97 -9.21 -3.66
C LEU A 69 1.40 -9.59 -5.09
N PRO A 70 2.69 -9.73 -5.44
CA PRO A 70 3.06 -10.16 -6.79
C PRO A 70 2.50 -11.54 -7.17
N ILE A 71 2.45 -12.48 -6.22
CA ILE A 71 1.82 -13.79 -6.44
C ILE A 71 0.34 -13.60 -6.79
N LEU A 72 -0.37 -12.82 -5.99
CA LEU A 72 -1.80 -12.56 -6.18
C LEU A 72 -2.09 -11.79 -7.47
N ILE A 73 -1.29 -10.77 -7.78
CA ILE A 73 -1.38 -9.97 -9.01
C ILE A 73 -1.18 -10.85 -10.24
N PHE A 74 -0.23 -11.78 -10.19
CA PHE A 74 0.04 -12.71 -11.29
C PHE A 74 -1.17 -13.62 -11.57
N PHE A 75 -1.69 -14.30 -10.54
CA PHE A 75 -2.79 -15.26 -10.69
C PHE A 75 -4.16 -14.61 -10.95
N SER A 76 -4.38 -13.38 -10.48
CA SER A 76 -5.61 -12.61 -10.75
C SER A 76 -5.62 -11.93 -12.13
N SER A 77 -4.52 -11.98 -12.87
CA SER A 77 -4.33 -11.24 -14.14
C SER A 77 -4.37 -9.71 -14.01
N LEU A 78 -4.33 -9.15 -12.78
CA LEU A 78 -4.30 -7.70 -12.56
C LEU A 78 -3.09 -7.02 -13.21
N TRP A 79 -1.99 -7.74 -13.43
CA TRP A 79 -0.83 -7.23 -14.18
C TRP A 79 -1.15 -6.82 -15.63
N ARG A 80 -2.24 -7.35 -16.20
CA ARG A 80 -2.68 -7.00 -17.56
C ARG A 80 -3.40 -5.66 -17.58
N GLU A 81 -4.00 -5.24 -16.46
CA GLU A 81 -4.76 -4.00 -16.33
C GLU A 81 -3.83 -2.78 -16.44
N VAL A 82 -3.96 -2.04 -17.55
CA VAL A 82 -3.06 -0.94 -17.89
C VAL A 82 -3.10 0.16 -16.83
N THR A 83 -4.26 0.40 -16.25
CA THR A 83 -4.46 1.44 -15.23
C THR A 83 -3.74 1.14 -13.91
N LEU A 84 -3.44 -0.13 -13.61
CA LEU A 84 -2.75 -0.55 -12.38
C LEU A 84 -1.23 -0.70 -12.54
N ARG A 85 -0.72 -0.83 -13.77
CA ARG A 85 0.74 -1.00 -14.02
C ARG A 85 1.60 0.10 -13.39
N PRO A 86 1.22 1.39 -13.43
CA PRO A 86 2.04 2.44 -12.81
C PRO A 86 2.15 2.27 -11.30
N ILE A 87 1.08 1.79 -10.64
CA ILE A 87 1.07 1.49 -9.21
C ILE A 87 2.07 0.37 -8.89
N PHE A 88 2.11 -0.69 -9.70
CA PHE A 88 3.07 -1.78 -9.50
C PHE A 88 4.52 -1.32 -9.72
N LEU A 89 4.78 -0.53 -10.77
CA LEU A 89 6.12 -0.03 -11.07
C LEU A 89 6.64 0.93 -10.00
N GLY A 90 5.83 1.92 -9.59
CA GLY A 90 6.22 2.80 -8.50
C GLY A 90 6.26 2.08 -7.15
N GLY A 91 5.42 1.04 -6.95
CA GLY A 91 5.44 0.20 -5.77
C GLY A 91 6.77 -0.54 -5.59
N VAL A 92 7.42 -0.99 -6.67
CA VAL A 92 8.77 -1.58 -6.61
C VAL A 92 9.81 -0.54 -6.16
N VAL A 93 9.71 0.70 -6.64
CA VAL A 93 10.60 1.79 -6.21
C VAL A 93 10.41 2.10 -4.73
N ILE A 94 9.15 2.29 -4.31
CA ILE A 94 8.80 2.60 -2.92
C ILE A 94 9.18 1.47 -1.98
N PHE A 95 8.99 0.21 -2.39
CA PHE A 95 9.45 -0.96 -1.65
C PHE A 95 10.96 -0.92 -1.45
N SER A 96 11.72 -0.66 -2.52
CA SER A 96 13.19 -0.65 -2.46
C SER A 96 13.71 0.41 -1.48
N PHE A 97 13.13 1.61 -1.51
CA PHE A 97 13.47 2.68 -0.57
C PHE A 97 13.01 2.39 0.86
N GLY A 98 11.82 1.83 1.04
CA GLY A 98 11.32 1.41 2.35
C GLY A 98 12.19 0.32 2.97
N MET A 99 12.65 -0.64 2.17
CA MET A 99 13.49 -1.73 2.63
C MET A 99 14.88 -1.22 3.01
N ALA A 100 15.42 -0.29 2.21
CA ALA A 100 16.64 0.39 2.55
C ALA A 100 16.50 1.25 3.83
N ASP A 101 15.33 1.83 4.09
CA ASP A 101 15.05 2.55 5.34
C ASP A 101 15.01 1.61 6.54
N ASP A 102 14.32 0.48 6.42
CA ASP A 102 14.19 -0.52 7.48
C ASP A 102 15.55 -1.16 7.87
N ILE A 103 16.49 -1.29 6.93
CA ILE A 103 17.82 -1.86 7.19
C ILE A 103 18.84 -0.79 7.60
N TYR A 104 18.87 0.35 6.90
CA TYR A 104 19.97 1.32 7.02
C TYR A 104 19.59 2.63 7.74
N GLY A 105 18.32 2.87 8.04
CA GLY A 105 17.84 4.12 8.63
C GLY A 105 18.11 5.32 7.73
N LEU A 106 17.34 5.46 6.65
CA LEU A 106 17.58 6.51 5.65
C LEU A 106 17.29 7.90 6.21
N SER A 107 18.07 8.90 5.75
CA SER A 107 17.77 10.30 6.04
C SER A 107 16.51 10.76 5.30
N ALA A 108 15.79 11.75 5.85
CA ALA A 108 14.55 12.25 5.26
C ALA A 108 14.66 12.58 3.75
N PRO A 109 15.71 13.27 3.25
CA PRO A 109 15.83 13.55 1.82
C PRO A 109 15.89 12.28 0.93
N LYS A 110 16.53 11.20 1.43
CA LYS A 110 16.57 9.92 0.70
C LYS A 110 15.20 9.26 0.65
N LYS A 111 14.40 9.37 1.72
CA LYS A 111 13.00 8.88 1.73
C LYS A 111 12.13 9.67 0.73
N PHE A 112 12.25 10.99 0.73
CA PHE A 112 11.56 11.87 -0.22
C PHE A 112 11.94 11.57 -1.67
N LEU A 113 13.21 11.25 -1.96
CA LEU A 113 13.64 10.86 -3.29
C LEU A 113 12.90 9.62 -3.79
N GLY A 114 12.76 8.58 -2.96
CA GLY A 114 12.00 7.38 -3.31
C GLY A 114 10.53 7.67 -3.61
N GLN A 115 9.88 8.48 -2.77
CA GLN A 115 8.48 8.90 -2.96
C GLN A 115 8.32 9.75 -4.23
N PHE A 116 9.26 10.65 -4.51
CA PHE A 116 9.27 11.45 -5.73
C PHE A 116 9.42 10.58 -6.98
N LEU A 117 10.37 9.64 -7.00
CA LEU A 117 10.59 8.74 -8.13
C LEU A 117 9.37 7.85 -8.39
N ALA A 118 8.76 7.29 -7.34
CA ALA A 118 7.54 6.50 -7.47
C ALA A 118 6.36 7.34 -8.01
N THR A 119 6.20 8.58 -7.52
CA THR A 119 5.15 9.49 -8.02
C THR A 119 5.41 9.94 -9.45
N ALA A 120 6.67 10.18 -9.83
CA ALA A 120 7.04 10.53 -11.19
C ALA A 120 6.67 9.42 -12.19
N ILE A 121 6.81 8.15 -11.80
CA ILE A 121 6.33 7.00 -12.59
C ILE A 121 4.81 7.07 -12.78
N LEU A 122 4.04 7.31 -11.72
CA LEU A 122 2.59 7.47 -11.83
C LEU A 122 2.21 8.57 -12.82
N ILE A 123 2.83 9.75 -12.67
CA ILE A 123 2.58 10.91 -13.53
C ILE A 123 2.95 10.61 -15.00
N TYR A 124 4.11 9.99 -15.24
CA TYR A 124 4.59 9.65 -16.57
C TYR A 124 3.61 8.74 -17.34
N PHE A 125 3.02 7.76 -16.64
CA PHE A 125 2.03 6.86 -17.22
C PHE A 125 0.58 7.38 -17.15
N GLY A 126 0.37 8.63 -16.73
CA GLY A 126 -0.93 9.30 -16.75
C GLY A 126 -1.84 9.01 -15.54
N THR A 127 -1.33 8.36 -14.50
CA THR A 127 -2.01 8.20 -13.21
C THR A 127 -1.80 9.47 -12.39
N THR A 128 -2.72 10.43 -12.53
CA THR A 128 -2.65 11.73 -11.85
C THR A 128 -4.00 12.13 -11.28
N ILE A 129 -3.99 12.92 -10.22
CA ILE A 129 -5.18 13.63 -9.75
C ILE A 129 -5.60 14.63 -10.84
N ARG A 130 -6.87 14.61 -11.25
CA ARG A 130 -7.44 15.51 -12.28
C ARG A 130 -8.48 16.49 -11.72
N PHE A 131 -8.48 16.70 -10.40
CA PHE A 131 -9.46 17.53 -9.72
C PHE A 131 -9.53 18.97 -10.27
N LEU A 132 -8.40 19.58 -10.63
CA LEU A 132 -8.43 20.98 -11.11
C LEU A 132 -9.03 21.12 -12.52
N GLU A 133 -9.13 20.02 -13.29
CA GLU A 133 -9.81 20.01 -14.59
C GLU A 133 -11.34 20.07 -14.42
N THR A 134 -11.89 19.61 -13.30
CA THR A 134 -13.34 19.57 -13.06
C THR A 134 -13.90 20.80 -12.35
N VAL A 135 -13.05 21.62 -11.73
CA VAL A 135 -13.44 22.81 -10.94
C VAL A 135 -13.72 24.05 -11.82
N HIS A 136 -13.69 23.91 -13.16
CA HIS A 136 -13.98 25.00 -14.12
C HIS A 136 -13.17 26.29 -13.83
N LEU A 137 -11.91 26.14 -13.43
CA LEU A 137 -11.03 27.28 -13.17
C LEU A 137 -10.73 28.02 -14.48
N PRO A 138 -10.60 29.36 -14.46
CA PRO A 138 -10.27 30.17 -15.64
C PRO A 138 -8.77 30.09 -15.99
N LEU A 139 -8.19 28.88 -16.00
CA LEU A 139 -6.79 28.61 -16.27
C LEU A 139 -6.63 27.82 -17.57
N LYS A 140 -5.51 28.01 -18.28
CA LYS A 140 -5.21 27.26 -19.50
C LYS A 140 -4.83 25.82 -19.17
N MET A 141 -5.18 24.88 -20.07
CA MET A 141 -4.93 23.44 -19.89
C MET A 141 -3.48 23.08 -19.51
N PRO A 142 -2.42 23.64 -20.13
CA PRO A 142 -1.05 23.27 -19.74
C PRO A 142 -0.71 23.61 -18.28
N LEU A 143 -1.24 24.74 -17.77
CA LEU A 143 -1.03 25.13 -16.39
C LEU A 143 -1.80 24.23 -15.42
N LEU A 144 -3.05 23.87 -15.76
CA LEU A 144 -3.85 22.92 -14.98
C LEU A 144 -3.17 21.55 -14.88
N THR A 145 -2.59 21.05 -15.97
CA THR A 145 -1.85 19.78 -15.97
C THR A 145 -0.66 19.80 -15.01
N VAL A 146 0.15 20.87 -15.04
CA VAL A 146 1.31 21.01 -14.13
C VAL A 146 0.87 21.12 -12.67
N LEU A 147 -0.21 21.86 -12.39
CA LEU A 147 -0.77 21.96 -11.05
C LEU A 147 -1.31 20.60 -10.55
N ASN A 148 -1.94 19.83 -11.43
CA ASN A 148 -2.40 18.46 -11.14
C ASN A 148 -1.21 17.52 -10.85
N TRP A 149 -0.07 17.67 -11.53
CA TRP A 149 1.15 16.92 -11.20
C TRP A 149 1.70 17.29 -9.82
N GLY A 150 1.76 18.58 -9.51
CA GLY A 150 2.16 19.06 -8.18
C GLY A 150 1.23 18.56 -7.08
N LEU A 151 -0.09 18.57 -7.33
CA LEU A 151 -1.10 18.04 -6.42
C LEU A 151 -0.95 16.52 -6.23
N THR A 152 -0.68 15.78 -7.30
CA THR A 152 -0.44 14.32 -7.24
C THR A 152 0.79 14.01 -6.40
N LEU A 153 1.89 14.74 -6.61
CA LEU A 153 3.11 14.60 -5.81
C LEU A 153 2.86 14.92 -4.34
N PHE A 154 2.21 16.05 -4.07
CA PHE A 154 1.86 16.46 -2.71
C PHE A 154 0.97 15.41 -2.03
N TRP A 155 0.01 14.84 -2.76
CA TRP A 155 -0.89 13.81 -2.24
C TRP A 155 -0.15 12.52 -1.87
N VAL A 156 0.61 11.94 -2.80
CA VAL A 156 1.31 10.66 -2.56
C VAL A 156 2.34 10.83 -1.44
N VAL A 157 3.17 11.88 -1.50
CA VAL A 157 4.16 12.18 -0.46
C VAL A 157 3.48 12.48 0.87
N GLY A 158 2.41 13.28 0.85
CA GLY A 158 1.67 13.70 2.04
C GLY A 158 1.02 12.53 2.77
N ILE A 159 0.26 11.68 2.05
CA ILE A 159 -0.37 10.50 2.64
C ILE A 159 0.68 9.51 3.14
N THR A 160 1.76 9.30 2.39
CA THR A 160 2.86 8.43 2.82
C THR A 160 3.48 8.89 4.14
N ASN A 161 3.76 10.19 4.28
CA ASN A 161 4.30 10.73 5.53
C ASN A 161 3.25 10.74 6.66
N ALA A 162 1.97 10.94 6.34
CA ALA A 162 0.89 10.86 7.31
C ALA A 162 0.77 9.44 7.90
N PHE A 163 0.85 8.39 7.08
CA PHE A 163 0.90 7.01 7.56
C PHE A 163 2.11 6.73 8.45
N ASN A 164 3.27 7.32 8.13
CA ASN A 164 4.46 7.19 8.98
C ASN A 164 4.26 7.81 10.38
N LEU A 165 3.52 8.91 10.46
CA LEU A 165 3.20 9.56 11.73
C LEU A 165 2.15 8.77 12.54
N VAL A 166 1.21 8.11 11.86
CA VAL A 166 0.16 7.29 12.50
C VAL A 166 0.71 5.94 12.99
N ASP A 167 1.76 5.39 12.37
CA ASP A 167 2.38 4.10 12.75
C ASP A 167 3.20 4.17 14.04
N SER A 168 2.59 4.68 15.11
CA SER A 168 3.18 4.78 16.46
C SER A 168 2.59 3.77 17.45
N MET A 169 1.62 2.95 17.01
CA MET A 169 0.88 2.01 17.84
C MET A 169 0.65 0.67 17.13
N ASP A 170 0.83 -0.43 17.86
CA ASP A 170 0.58 -1.80 17.40
C ASP A 170 -0.82 -1.96 16.78
N GLY A 171 -0.86 -2.34 15.50
CA GLY A 171 -2.08 -2.66 14.77
C GLY A 171 -2.88 -1.46 14.26
N LEU A 172 -2.49 -0.21 14.58
CA LEU A 172 -3.26 0.98 14.20
C LEU A 172 -3.25 1.21 12.70
N LEU A 173 -2.06 1.24 12.08
CA LEU A 173 -1.93 1.48 10.64
C LEU A 173 -2.62 0.37 9.83
N ALA A 174 -2.37 -0.89 10.18
CA ALA A 174 -3.03 -2.02 9.50
C ALA A 174 -4.55 -1.96 9.63
N GLY A 175 -5.08 -1.62 10.82
CA GLY A 175 -6.52 -1.42 11.04
C GLY A 175 -7.11 -0.31 10.17
N LEU A 176 -6.45 0.85 10.11
CA LEU A 176 -6.86 1.97 9.27
C LEU A 176 -6.87 1.58 7.78
N THR A 177 -5.84 0.86 7.32
CA THR A 177 -5.78 0.39 5.93
C THR A 177 -6.88 -0.60 5.60
N ILE A 178 -7.27 -1.50 6.52
CA ILE A 178 -8.41 -2.42 6.30
C ILE A 178 -9.68 -1.62 6.02
N ILE A 179 -9.95 -0.58 6.83
CA ILE A 179 -11.13 0.27 6.65
C ILE A 179 -11.04 0.99 5.30
N MET A 180 -9.95 1.71 5.04
CA MET A 180 -9.77 2.49 3.80
C MET A 180 -9.87 1.62 2.54
N ALA A 181 -9.16 0.48 2.51
CA ALA A 181 -9.15 -0.42 1.37
C ALA A 181 -10.51 -1.09 1.13
N SER A 182 -11.26 -1.41 2.20
CA SER A 182 -12.62 -1.93 2.08
C SER A 182 -13.57 -0.86 1.50
N PHE A 183 -13.44 0.39 1.94
CA PHE A 183 -14.19 1.52 1.39
C PHE A 183 -13.87 1.74 -0.09
N PHE A 184 -12.58 1.75 -0.48
CA PHE A 184 -12.19 1.89 -1.88
C PHE A 184 -12.68 0.72 -2.74
N SER A 185 -12.62 -0.51 -2.22
CA SER A 185 -13.16 -1.69 -2.91
C SER A 185 -14.66 -1.54 -3.19
N PHE A 186 -15.42 -1.08 -2.20
CA PHE A 186 -16.86 -0.86 -2.35
C PHE A 186 -17.17 0.22 -3.39
N PHE A 187 -16.53 1.39 -3.31
CA PHE A 187 -16.76 2.48 -4.25
C PHE A 187 -16.27 2.17 -5.67
N ALA A 188 -15.14 1.48 -5.81
CA ALA A 188 -14.66 1.02 -7.12
C ALA A 188 -15.64 0.03 -7.76
N PHE A 189 -16.25 -0.86 -6.96
CA PHE A 189 -17.29 -1.76 -7.44
C PHE A 189 -18.53 -1.00 -7.91
N VAL A 190 -19.03 -0.04 -7.12
CA VAL A 190 -20.18 0.81 -7.48
C VAL A 190 -19.89 1.65 -8.73
N ALA A 191 -18.64 2.09 -8.91
CA ALA A 191 -18.19 2.82 -10.10
C ALA A 191 -17.93 1.93 -11.34
N GLY A 192 -18.19 0.62 -11.26
CA GLY A 192 -17.96 -0.33 -12.35
C GLY A 192 -16.48 -0.65 -12.61
N GLN A 193 -15.56 -0.23 -11.73
CA GLN A 193 -14.13 -0.48 -11.84
C GLN A 193 -13.75 -1.79 -11.16
N THR A 194 -14.16 -2.92 -11.73
CA THR A 194 -14.03 -4.24 -11.11
C THR A 194 -12.57 -4.61 -10.77
N MET A 195 -11.61 -4.33 -11.65
CA MET A 195 -10.19 -4.63 -11.40
C MET A 195 -9.61 -3.81 -10.24
N LEU A 196 -9.99 -2.53 -10.12
CA LEU A 196 -9.60 -1.69 -8.99
C LEU A 196 -10.26 -2.16 -7.69
N ALA A 197 -11.52 -2.59 -7.76
CA ALA A 197 -12.22 -3.18 -6.61
C ALA A 197 -11.53 -4.46 -6.13
N GLN A 198 -11.12 -5.34 -7.06
CA GLN A 198 -10.36 -6.55 -6.72
C GLN A 198 -8.99 -6.21 -6.11
N PHE A 199 -8.26 -5.24 -6.68
CA PHE A 199 -6.96 -4.83 -6.15
C PHE A 199 -7.06 -4.28 -4.72
N THR A 200 -7.99 -3.38 -4.47
CA THR A 200 -8.19 -2.79 -3.14
C THR A 200 -8.77 -3.80 -2.14
N ALA A 201 -9.58 -4.78 -2.59
CA ALA A 201 -9.97 -5.92 -1.78
C ALA A 201 -8.78 -6.82 -1.39
N MET A 202 -7.81 -7.02 -2.29
CA MET A 202 -6.56 -7.73 -1.95
C MET A 202 -5.75 -6.97 -0.89
N LEU A 203 -5.67 -5.63 -0.99
CA LEU A 203 -5.02 -4.81 0.02
C LEU A 203 -5.73 -4.94 1.38
N ALA A 204 -7.07 -4.94 1.41
CA ALA A 204 -7.84 -5.19 2.62
C ALA A 204 -7.52 -6.57 3.22
N GLY A 205 -7.59 -7.63 2.41
CA GLY A 205 -7.28 -9.01 2.84
C GLY A 205 -5.86 -9.17 3.38
N ALA A 206 -4.87 -8.64 2.67
CA ALA A 206 -3.48 -8.64 3.10
C ALA A 206 -3.31 -7.88 4.43
N SER A 207 -3.96 -6.71 4.57
CA SER A 207 -3.90 -5.89 5.77
C SER A 207 -4.55 -6.57 6.99
N ILE A 208 -5.59 -7.38 6.80
CA ILE A 208 -6.15 -8.24 7.87
C ILE A 208 -5.08 -9.21 8.38
N ALA A 209 -4.32 -9.85 7.49
CA ALA A 209 -3.24 -10.73 7.90
C ALA A 209 -2.15 -9.96 8.65
N LEU A 210 -1.72 -8.80 8.14
CA LEU A 210 -0.74 -7.94 8.81
C LEU A 210 -1.22 -7.53 10.22
N TYR A 211 -2.48 -7.14 10.36
CA TYR A 211 -3.07 -6.76 11.63
C TYR A 211 -2.99 -7.90 12.66
N ILE A 212 -3.24 -9.17 12.26
CA ILE A 212 -3.15 -10.32 13.18
C ILE A 212 -1.75 -10.51 13.74
N TYR A 213 -0.71 -10.24 12.94
CA TYR A 213 0.69 -10.34 13.39
C TYR A 213 1.20 -9.07 14.09
N ASN A 214 0.61 -7.91 13.79
CA ASN A 214 1.05 -6.62 14.31
C ASN A 214 0.29 -6.17 15.57
N LYS A 215 -0.87 -6.75 15.88
CA LYS A 215 -1.59 -6.47 17.13
C LYS A 215 -0.76 -6.83 18.37
N SER A 216 -0.95 -6.10 19.45
CA SER A 216 -0.18 -6.29 20.68
C SER A 216 -0.50 -7.63 21.39
N PRO A 217 0.51 -8.37 21.88
CA PRO A 217 1.95 -8.18 21.68
C PRO A 217 2.38 -8.53 20.24
N ALA A 218 3.02 -7.57 19.55
CA ALA A 218 3.35 -7.69 18.14
C ALA A 218 4.39 -8.78 17.86
N ARG A 219 4.13 -9.61 16.84
CA ARG A 219 5.07 -10.61 16.31
C ARG A 219 6.02 -10.00 15.27
N PHE A 220 5.56 -8.98 14.56
CA PHE A 220 6.37 -8.11 13.71
C PHE A 220 5.78 -6.69 13.68
N PHE A 221 6.61 -5.72 13.32
CA PHE A 221 6.17 -4.37 12.93
C PHE A 221 6.08 -4.24 11.41
N LEU A 222 5.28 -3.28 10.97
CA LEU A 222 4.98 -3.09 9.56
C LEU A 222 6.21 -2.65 8.76
N GLY A 223 6.98 -1.68 9.29
CA GLY A 223 8.18 -1.14 8.66
C GLY A 223 7.86 -0.07 7.60
N GLY A 224 8.89 0.69 7.20
CA GLY A 224 8.83 1.78 6.23
C GLY A 224 8.30 1.35 4.87
N VAL A 225 8.56 0.11 4.47
CA VAL A 225 8.02 -0.48 3.23
C VAL A 225 6.49 -0.44 3.17
N VAL A 226 5.80 -0.84 4.25
CA VAL A 226 4.33 -0.89 4.27
C VAL A 226 3.76 0.50 4.22
N ILE A 227 4.31 1.40 5.02
CA ILE A 227 3.92 2.81 5.12
C ILE A 227 3.98 3.46 3.74
N PHE A 228 5.07 3.22 3.01
CA PHE A 228 5.25 3.77 1.67
C PHE A 228 4.33 3.12 0.65
N SER A 229 4.14 1.79 0.73
CA SER A 229 3.30 1.06 -0.20
C SER A 229 1.82 1.44 -0.07
N PHE A 230 1.32 1.62 1.15
CA PHE A 230 -0.05 2.08 1.40
C PHE A 230 -0.24 3.55 1.07
N GLY A 231 0.77 4.40 1.24
CA GLY A 231 0.65 5.81 0.85
C GLY A 231 0.53 6.04 -0.66
N MET A 232 0.91 5.03 -1.46
CA MET A 232 0.85 5.07 -2.92
C MET A 232 -0.38 4.38 -3.51
N ALA A 233 -0.88 3.34 -2.85
CA ALA A 233 -1.94 2.44 -3.34
C ALA A 233 -3.34 2.87 -2.90
#